data_AF-A0A7Y3TG44-F1
#
_entry.id   AF-A0A7Y3TG44-F1
#
_cell.length_a   1.000
_cell.length_b   1.000
_cell.length_c   1.000
_cell.angle_alpha   90.00
_cell.angle_beta   90.00
_cell.angle_gamma   90.00
#
_symmetry.space_group_name_H-M   'P 1'
#
loop_
_entity.id
_entity.type
_entity.pdbx_description
1 polymer ?
#
loop_
_entity_poly.entity_id
_entity_poly.type
_entity_poly.pdbx_seq_one_letter_code
_entity_poly.pdbx_strand_id
1 'polypeptide(L)'
;MNVSEIIGLKITEIRYNYIYQNGYDMQEFFAYLKLSNGSIIEIPQIFDSEIDKDEELSKIFSKAKKPNSKCKTEIENQKIIDIHFWLEEEESHMEFKAYLELENGNFVTEMNYGPIGLTTVDLEILTKADFEKFKTELDEGLKIKSYLIELKNVC
;
A
#
# COMPACT_ATOMS: atom_id res chain seq x y z
N MET A 1 4.90 4.90 -14.10
CA MET A 1 3.41 4.82 -14.10
C MET A 1 2.96 5.76 -13.01
N ASN A 2 2.01 6.65 -13.24
CA ASN A 2 1.59 7.58 -12.20
C ASN A 2 0.60 6.91 -11.26
N VAL A 3 0.55 7.41 -10.03
CA VAL A 3 -0.44 7.02 -9.01
C VAL A 3 -1.87 7.08 -9.55
N SER A 4 -2.22 8.11 -10.33
CA SER A 4 -3.54 8.21 -10.95
C SER A 4 -3.88 7.08 -11.94
N GLU A 5 -2.87 6.48 -12.58
CA GLU A 5 -3.09 5.43 -13.58
C GLU A 5 -3.47 4.07 -12.96
N ILE A 6 -3.23 3.87 -11.65
CA ILE A 6 -3.60 2.62 -10.97
C ILE A 6 -5.04 2.63 -10.46
N ILE A 7 -5.62 3.81 -10.25
CA ILE A 7 -7.01 3.96 -9.84
C ILE A 7 -7.91 3.46 -10.97
N GLY A 8 -8.87 2.61 -10.60
CA GLY A 8 -9.77 1.94 -11.53
C GLY A 8 -9.25 0.60 -12.06
N LEU A 9 -7.99 0.24 -11.82
CA LEU A 9 -7.44 -1.07 -12.16
C LEU A 9 -7.81 -2.11 -11.09
N LYS A 10 -7.97 -3.36 -11.55
CA LYS A 10 -8.26 -4.51 -10.69
C LYS A 10 -6.96 -5.19 -10.26
N ILE A 11 -6.83 -5.53 -8.99
CA ILE A 11 -5.75 -6.37 -8.49
C ILE A 11 -6.05 -7.82 -8.89
N THR A 12 -5.18 -8.40 -9.72
CA THR A 12 -5.35 -9.75 -10.27
C THR A 12 -4.58 -10.81 -9.50
N GLU A 13 -3.48 -10.43 -8.86
CA GLU A 13 -2.66 -11.32 -8.03
C GLU A 13 -1.91 -10.48 -7.02
N ILE A 14 -1.85 -10.96 -5.77
CA ILE A 14 -1.00 -10.39 -4.72
C ILE A 14 0.08 -11.38 -4.33
N ARG A 15 1.28 -10.86 -4.09
CA ARG A 15 2.43 -11.60 -3.54
C ARG A 15 3.14 -10.75 -2.51
N TYR A 16 3.99 -11.39 -1.71
CA TYR A 16 4.78 -10.69 -0.71
C TYR A 16 6.17 -11.29 -0.51
N ASN A 17 7.09 -10.46 -0.06
CA ASN A 17 8.36 -10.88 0.53
C ASN A 17 8.40 -10.45 1.99
N TYR A 18 8.91 -11.35 2.82
CA TYR A 18 9.18 -11.07 4.22
C TYR A 18 10.63 -11.42 4.51
N ILE A 19 11.37 -10.47 5.06
CA ILE A 19 12.75 -10.61 5.47
C ILE A 19 12.76 -10.49 6.99
N TYR A 20 13.03 -11.61 7.66
CA TYR A 20 13.05 -11.64 9.13
C TYR A 20 14.14 -10.76 9.72
N GLN A 21 15.31 -10.70 9.07
CA GLN A 21 16.45 -9.91 9.50
C GLN A 21 17.21 -9.44 8.27
N ASN A 22 17.20 -8.13 8.03
CA ASN A 22 17.95 -7.47 6.98
C ASN A 22 19.39 -7.13 7.45
N GLY A 23 20.14 -6.38 6.65
CA GLY A 23 21.51 -5.98 6.98
C GLY A 23 21.66 -5.01 8.16
N TYR A 24 20.56 -4.59 8.78
CA TYR A 24 20.49 -3.62 9.88
C TYR A 24 19.80 -4.19 11.13
N ASP A 25 19.67 -5.52 11.24
CA ASP A 25 18.98 -6.21 12.35
C ASP A 25 17.47 -5.89 12.47
N MET A 26 16.85 -5.57 11.34
CA MET A 26 15.45 -5.16 11.25
C MET A 26 14.67 -6.09 10.33
N GLN A 27 13.37 -6.21 10.55
CA GLN A 27 12.48 -6.99 9.68
C GLN A 27 11.85 -6.09 8.63
N GLU A 28 11.63 -6.66 7.44
CA GLU A 28 11.02 -5.97 6.29
C GLU A 28 9.90 -6.80 5.68
N PHE A 29 8.87 -6.10 5.20
CA PHE A 29 7.76 -6.67 4.46
C PHE A 29 7.47 -5.84 3.22
N PHE A 30 7.28 -6.51 2.08
CA PHE A 30 6.92 -5.87 0.82
C PHE A 30 5.82 -6.66 0.13
N ALA A 31 4.71 -5.98 -0.17
CA ALA A 31 3.59 -6.46 -0.96
C ALA A 31 3.73 -6.00 -2.40
N TYR A 32 3.48 -6.93 -3.31
CA TYR A 32 3.49 -6.70 -4.74
C TYR A 32 2.13 -7.04 -5.34
N LEU A 33 1.58 -6.12 -6.10
CA LEU A 33 0.25 -6.19 -6.70
C LEU A 33 0.38 -6.25 -8.21
N LYS A 34 -0.12 -7.33 -8.82
CA LYS A 34 -0.28 -7.40 -10.27
C LYS A 34 -1.65 -6.88 -10.66
N LEU A 35 -1.68 -5.84 -11.49
CA LEU A 35 -2.90 -5.18 -11.94
C LEU A 35 -3.43 -5.76 -13.25
N SER A 36 -4.69 -5.46 -13.56
CA SER A 36 -5.40 -5.98 -14.73
C SER A 36 -4.84 -5.54 -16.08
N ASN A 37 -4.07 -4.44 -16.12
CA ASN A 37 -3.32 -4.03 -17.31
C ASN A 37 -1.97 -4.76 -17.45
N GLY A 38 -1.65 -5.68 -16.54
CA GLY A 38 -0.43 -6.47 -16.52
C GLY A 38 0.74 -5.84 -15.76
N SER A 39 0.63 -4.60 -15.28
CA SER A 39 1.69 -3.99 -14.47
C SER A 39 1.79 -4.65 -13.11
N ILE A 40 2.98 -4.65 -12.54
CA ILE A 40 3.23 -5.04 -11.16
C ILE A 40 3.69 -3.78 -10.43
N ILE A 41 3.16 -3.55 -9.25
CA ILE A 41 3.48 -2.38 -8.42
C ILE A 41 3.70 -2.80 -6.97
N GLU A 42 4.44 -1.98 -6.23
CA GLU A 42 4.35 -1.94 -4.77
C GLU A 42 3.25 -0.96 -4.34
N ILE A 43 2.89 -0.98 -3.07
CA ILE A 43 2.03 0.07 -2.51
C ILE A 43 2.78 1.40 -2.59
N PRO A 44 2.18 2.45 -3.18
CA PRO A 44 2.84 3.73 -3.35
C PRO A 44 3.04 4.40 -1.98
N GLN A 45 4.03 5.27 -1.92
CA GLN A 45 4.38 5.98 -0.69
C GLN A 45 4.24 7.49 -0.84
N ILE A 46 4.55 8.02 -2.02
CA ILE A 46 4.58 9.46 -2.30
C ILE A 46 3.50 9.80 -3.33
N PHE A 47 2.75 10.86 -3.04
CA PHE A 47 1.57 11.31 -3.79
C PHE A 47 1.83 11.49 -5.30
N ASP A 48 2.99 12.05 -5.66
CA ASP A 48 3.35 12.44 -7.03
C ASP A 48 4.54 11.64 -7.59
N SER A 49 4.82 10.47 -7.01
CA SER A 49 5.91 9.62 -7.49
C SER A 49 5.53 8.83 -8.74
N GLU A 50 6.49 8.70 -9.65
CA GLU A 50 6.42 7.67 -10.67
C GLU A 50 6.56 6.31 -9.99
N ILE A 51 5.57 5.45 -10.18
CA ILE A 51 5.64 4.03 -9.84
C ILE A 51 6.54 3.38 -10.89
N ASP A 52 7.70 2.89 -10.43
CA ASP A 52 8.70 2.24 -11.26
C ASP A 52 8.11 1.01 -11.96
N LYS A 53 8.19 1.02 -13.30
CA LYS A 53 7.93 -0.17 -14.13
C LYS A 53 9.24 -0.92 -14.30
N ASP A 54 9.75 -1.50 -13.22
CA ASP A 54 11.03 -2.18 -13.29
C ASP A 54 10.88 -3.63 -13.78
N GLU A 55 11.71 -4.04 -14.74
CA GLU A 55 11.91 -5.46 -15.07
C GLU A 55 12.37 -6.26 -13.84
N GLU A 56 13.08 -5.61 -12.90
CA GLU A 56 13.44 -6.20 -11.62
C GLU A 56 12.21 -6.55 -10.77
N LEU A 57 11.19 -5.69 -10.74
CA LEU A 57 9.98 -5.94 -9.96
C LEU A 57 9.25 -7.20 -10.45
N SER A 58 9.25 -7.43 -11.77
CA SER A 58 8.70 -8.66 -12.36
C SER A 58 9.48 -9.91 -11.92
N LYS A 59 10.81 -9.82 -11.86
CA LYS A 59 11.67 -10.92 -11.36
C LYS A 59 11.42 -11.18 -9.87
N ILE A 60 11.33 -10.12 -9.06
CA ILE A 60 11.03 -10.21 -7.62
C ILE A 60 9.67 -10.86 -7.40
N PHE A 61 8.63 -10.35 -8.06
CA PHE A 61 7.26 -10.87 -7.99
C PHE A 61 7.21 -12.37 -8.31
N SER A 62 7.93 -12.82 -9.34
CA SER A 62 7.92 -14.23 -9.75
C SER A 62 8.43 -15.18 -8.65
N LYS A 63 9.32 -14.70 -7.77
CA LYS A 63 9.92 -15.43 -6.66
C LYS A 63 9.21 -15.19 -5.32
N ALA A 64 8.41 -14.12 -5.22
CA ALA A 64 7.69 -13.74 -4.02
C ALA A 64 6.64 -14.79 -3.61
N LYS A 65 6.35 -14.83 -2.31
CA LYS A 65 5.42 -15.80 -1.72
C LYS A 65 3.97 -15.39 -1.99
N LYS A 66 3.10 -16.39 -2.08
CA LYS A 66 1.65 -16.17 -2.15
C LYS A 66 1.11 -15.95 -0.74
N PRO A 67 0.22 -14.97 -0.52
CA PRO A 67 -0.36 -14.74 0.80
C PRO A 67 -1.36 -15.82 1.16
N ASN A 68 -1.81 -15.78 2.41
CA ASN A 68 -2.84 -16.68 2.93
C ASN A 68 -4.19 -16.48 2.19
N SER A 69 -5.12 -17.42 2.38
CA SER A 69 -6.43 -17.41 1.69
C SER A 69 -7.31 -16.22 2.04
N LYS A 70 -7.18 -15.67 3.25
CA LYS A 70 -7.93 -14.50 3.69
C LYS A 70 -7.50 -13.28 2.88
N CYS A 71 -6.20 -12.96 2.87
CA CYS A 71 -5.68 -11.82 2.12
C CYS A 71 -6.03 -11.91 0.63
N LYS A 72 -5.97 -13.11 0.03
CA LYS A 72 -6.38 -13.28 -1.37
C LYS A 72 -7.85 -12.95 -1.59
N THR A 73 -8.73 -13.46 -0.74
CA THR A 73 -10.19 -13.22 -0.85
C THR A 73 -10.53 -11.73 -0.74
N GLU A 74 -9.88 -11.03 0.18
CA GLU A 74 -10.17 -9.63 0.47
C GLU A 74 -9.57 -8.64 -0.55
N ILE A 75 -8.54 -9.05 -1.32
CA ILE A 75 -7.74 -8.15 -2.17
C ILE A 75 -7.81 -8.53 -3.64
N GLU A 76 -7.64 -9.82 -3.98
CA GLU A 76 -7.67 -10.23 -5.38
C GLU A 76 -9.07 -10.05 -5.96
N ASN A 77 -9.11 -9.69 -7.24
CA ASN A 77 -10.28 -9.33 -8.00
C ASN A 77 -11.00 -8.05 -7.55
N GLN A 78 -10.44 -7.27 -6.62
CA GLN A 78 -10.96 -5.96 -6.25
C GLN A 78 -10.34 -4.86 -7.11
N LYS A 79 -11.16 -3.88 -7.48
CA LYS A 79 -10.72 -2.63 -8.08
C LYS A 79 -10.21 -1.65 -7.03
N ILE A 80 -9.10 -0.97 -7.32
CA ILE A 80 -8.61 0.17 -6.54
C ILE A 80 -9.49 1.37 -6.90
N ILE A 81 -10.15 1.98 -5.91
CA ILE A 81 -11.07 3.10 -6.12
C ILE A 81 -10.51 4.44 -5.66
N ASP A 82 -9.57 4.43 -4.71
CA ASP A 82 -8.84 5.61 -4.25
C ASP A 82 -7.53 5.19 -3.56
N ILE A 83 -6.68 6.17 -3.28
CA ILE A 83 -5.39 5.98 -2.60
C ILE A 83 -5.27 7.07 -1.55
N HIS A 84 -4.92 6.71 -0.32
CA HIS A 84 -4.85 7.63 0.80
C HIS A 84 -3.42 7.74 1.31
N PHE A 85 -2.83 8.92 1.16
CA PHE A 85 -1.43 9.18 1.49
C PHE A 85 -1.28 9.78 2.87
N TRP A 86 -0.19 9.41 3.54
CA TRP A 86 0.26 10.06 4.76
C TRP A 86 0.84 11.43 4.46
N LEU A 87 0.43 12.41 5.24
CA LEU A 87 0.97 13.76 5.24
C LEU A 87 1.44 14.15 6.65
N GLU A 88 2.58 14.82 6.71
CA GLU A 88 3.10 15.48 7.90
C GLU A 88 3.38 16.94 7.52
N GLU A 89 2.82 17.89 8.28
CA GLU A 89 2.94 19.33 7.97
C GLU A 89 2.51 19.73 6.54
N GLU A 90 1.54 19.00 5.97
CA GLU A 90 1.04 19.12 4.58
C GLU A 90 2.00 18.62 3.47
N GLU A 91 3.11 17.97 3.83
CA GLU A 91 4.02 17.30 2.90
C GLU A 91 3.87 15.78 2.95
N SER A 92 4.27 15.06 1.89
CA SER A 92 4.20 13.59 1.85
C SER A 92 5.12 12.94 2.89
N HIS A 93 4.59 12.06 3.71
CA HIS A 93 5.39 11.31 4.68
C HIS A 93 6.26 10.26 3.98
N MET A 94 7.57 10.31 4.21
CA MET A 94 8.54 9.50 3.46
C MET A 94 8.83 8.11 4.05
N GLU A 95 8.15 7.70 5.10
CA GLU A 95 8.35 6.36 5.69
C GLU A 95 7.13 5.45 5.59
N PHE A 96 5.93 6.01 5.40
CA PHE A 96 4.70 5.25 5.48
C PHE A 96 4.07 5.00 4.11
N LYS A 97 3.71 3.75 3.87
CA LYS A 97 2.98 3.34 2.68
C LYS A 97 1.55 3.85 2.71
N ALA A 98 1.04 4.22 1.53
CA ALA A 98 -0.33 4.69 1.36
C ALA A 98 -1.35 3.56 1.62
N TYR A 99 -2.59 3.93 1.92
CA TYR A 99 -3.70 2.98 1.95
C TYR A 99 -4.38 2.92 0.59
N LEU A 100 -4.50 1.73 0.02
CA LEU A 100 -5.32 1.49 -1.17
C LEU A 100 -6.76 1.23 -0.73
N GLU A 101 -7.69 2.08 -1.16
CA GLU A 101 -9.12 1.83 -0.98
C GLU A 101 -9.63 0.93 -2.10
N LEU A 102 -10.28 -0.17 -1.74
CA LEU A 102 -10.78 -1.18 -2.65
C LEU A 102 -12.31 -1.09 -2.80
N GLU A 103 -12.84 -1.57 -3.93
CA GLU A 103 -14.27 -1.50 -4.24
C GLU A 103 -15.19 -2.27 -3.26
N ASN A 104 -14.65 -3.23 -2.51
CA ASN A 104 -15.35 -3.92 -1.42
C ASN A 104 -15.41 -3.11 -0.11
N GLY A 105 -14.82 -1.91 -0.08
CA GLY A 105 -14.79 -1.03 1.10
C GLY A 105 -13.66 -1.32 2.09
N ASN A 106 -12.72 -2.20 1.73
CA ASN A 106 -11.51 -2.44 2.51
C ASN A 106 -10.41 -1.44 2.14
N PHE A 107 -9.55 -1.16 3.12
CA PHE A 107 -8.34 -0.37 2.96
C PHE A 107 -7.14 -1.28 3.19
N VAL A 108 -6.18 -1.27 2.27
CA VAL A 108 -5.01 -2.14 2.31
C VAL A 108 -3.75 -1.31 2.37
N THR A 109 -2.89 -1.60 3.34
CA THR A 109 -1.54 -1.03 3.44
C THR A 109 -0.55 -2.12 3.87
N GLU A 110 0.70 -1.74 4.09
CA GLU A 110 1.69 -2.59 4.72
C GLU A 110 2.47 -1.81 5.78
N MET A 111 2.78 -2.50 6.88
CA MET A 111 3.81 -2.06 7.81
C MET A 111 5.12 -2.66 7.30
N ASN A 112 5.91 -1.89 6.55
CA ASN A 112 7.00 -2.42 5.73
C ASN A 112 8.32 -2.63 6.49
N TYR A 113 8.50 -2.04 7.67
CA TYR A 113 9.78 -2.08 8.37
C TYR A 113 9.64 -1.96 9.90
N GLY A 114 10.49 -2.64 10.67
CA GLY A 114 10.61 -2.39 12.10
C GLY A 114 11.52 -3.36 12.86
N PRO A 115 11.72 -3.15 14.17
CA PRO A 115 12.62 -3.98 14.96
C PRO A 115 12.09 -5.39 15.19
N ILE A 116 12.99 -6.36 15.14
CA ILE A 116 12.66 -7.78 15.35
C ILE A 116 12.12 -7.98 16.77
N GLY A 117 10.95 -8.61 16.87
CA GLY A 117 10.34 -8.97 18.15
C GLY A 117 9.63 -7.83 18.90
N LEU A 118 9.69 -6.60 18.38
CA LEU A 118 8.98 -5.44 18.94
C LEU A 118 7.80 -5.00 18.09
N THR A 119 7.93 -5.06 16.76
CA THR A 119 6.87 -4.72 15.82
C THR A 119 6.41 -5.94 15.04
N THR A 120 5.20 -5.88 14.50
CA THR A 120 4.73 -6.86 13.51
C THR A 120 4.73 -6.15 12.16
N VAL A 121 5.56 -6.61 11.23
CA VAL A 121 5.55 -6.13 9.83
C VAL A 121 4.76 -7.13 8.99
N ASP A 122 3.64 -6.68 8.44
CA ASP A 122 2.72 -7.51 7.65
C ASP A 122 1.86 -6.60 6.76
N LEU A 123 1.09 -7.25 5.87
CA LEU A 123 0.00 -6.63 5.15
C LEU A 123 -1.18 -6.35 6.08
N GLU A 124 -1.67 -5.13 6.08
CA GLU A 124 -2.80 -4.73 6.90
C GLU A 124 -4.04 -4.52 6.02
N ILE A 125 -5.18 -5.04 6.49
CA ILE A 125 -6.48 -4.91 5.82
C ILE A 125 -7.46 -4.38 6.86
N LEU A 126 -7.94 -3.17 6.63
CA LEU A 126 -8.87 -2.46 7.49
C LEU A 126 -10.25 -2.38 6.84
N THR A 127 -11.30 -2.50 7.64
CA THR A 127 -12.62 -2.06 7.18
C THR A 127 -12.66 -0.53 7.15
N LYS A 128 -13.62 0.04 6.44
CA LYS A 128 -13.87 1.49 6.50
C LYS A 128 -14.02 2.02 7.92
N ALA A 129 -14.70 1.28 8.80
CA ALA A 129 -14.89 1.71 10.19
C ALA A 129 -13.56 1.74 10.96
N ASP A 130 -12.70 0.73 10.77
CA ASP A 130 -11.38 0.68 11.40
C ASP A 130 -10.47 1.78 10.86
N PHE A 131 -10.50 2.03 9.55
CA PHE A 131 -9.71 3.09 8.91
C PHE A 131 -10.11 4.49 9.38
N GLU A 132 -11.42 4.79 9.46
CA GLU A 132 -11.87 6.09 9.99
C GLU A 132 -11.56 6.24 11.47
N LYS A 133 -11.68 5.18 12.26
CA LYS A 133 -11.27 5.20 13.67
C LYS A 133 -9.77 5.49 13.79
N PHE A 134 -8.94 4.78 13.03
CA PHE A 134 -7.49 4.99 13.02
C PHE A 134 -7.12 6.44 12.70
N LYS A 135 -7.76 7.05 11.70
CA LYS A 135 -7.55 8.47 11.36
C LYS A 135 -7.86 9.45 12.50
N THR A 136 -8.78 9.10 13.41
CA THR A 136 -9.09 9.94 14.59
C THR A 136 -8.10 9.79 15.73
N GLU A 137 -7.25 8.76 15.69
CA GLU A 137 -6.27 8.42 16.74
C GLU A 137 -4.84 8.82 16.33
N LEU A 138 -4.66 9.51 15.20
CA LEU A 138 -3.36 9.98 14.72
C LEU A 138 -2.79 11.08 15.63
N ASP A 139 -1.45 11.11 15.74
CA ASP A 139 -0.73 12.15 16.46
C ASP A 139 -0.94 13.54 15.83
N GLU A 140 -0.81 14.59 16.64
CA GLU A 140 -0.92 15.97 16.17
C GLU A 140 0.10 16.25 15.06
N GLY A 141 -0.38 16.67 13.88
CA GLY A 141 0.46 16.98 12.71
C GLY A 141 0.42 15.92 11.61
N LEU A 142 0.07 14.67 11.94
CA LEU A 142 -0.12 13.60 10.97
C LEU A 142 -1.55 13.60 10.41
N LYS A 143 -1.65 13.44 9.10
CA LYS A 143 -2.93 13.36 8.38
C LYS A 143 -2.86 12.26 7.34
N ILE A 144 -4.01 11.69 7.01
CA ILE A 144 -4.18 10.80 5.87
C ILE A 144 -5.22 11.40 4.95
N LYS A 145 -4.84 11.69 3.70
CA LYS A 145 -5.70 12.33 2.72
C LYS A 145 -5.89 11.49 1.45
N SER A 146 -7.10 11.53 0.92
CA SER A 146 -7.49 10.93 -0.36
C SER A 146 -6.81 11.64 -1.53
N TYR A 147 -6.23 10.86 -2.43
CA TYR A 147 -5.65 11.33 -3.68
C TYR A 147 -6.69 12.00 -4.59
N LEU A 148 -7.86 11.37 -4.74
CA LEU A 148 -8.93 11.90 -5.58
C LEU A 148 -9.55 13.19 -5.04
N ILE A 149 -9.59 13.39 -3.72
CA ILE A 149 -10.08 14.64 -3.12
C ILE A 149 -9.06 15.75 -3.33
N GLU A 150 -7.77 15.50 -3.10
CA GLU A 150 -6.74 16.53 -3.25
C GLU A 150 -6.64 17.00 -4.71
N LEU A 151 -6.72 16.10 -5.70
CA LEU A 151 -6.76 16.50 -7.12
C LEU A 151 -7.94 17.42 -7.46
N LYS A 152 -9.10 17.25 -6.82
CA LYS A 152 -10.27 18.12 -7.06
C LYS A 152 -10.08 19.51 -6.47
N ASN A 153 -9.23 19.68 -5.47
CA ASN A 153 -8.94 20.96 -4.84
C ASN A 153 -7.92 21.80 -5.62
N VAL A 154 -7.30 21.24 -6.68
CA VAL A 154 -6.27 21.91 -7.51
C VAL A 154 -6.87 22.63 -8.73
N CYS A 155 -8.18 22.46 -9.03
CA CYS A 155 -8.87 23.08 -10.18
C CYS A 155 -9.86 24.18 -9.78
#